data_AF-A0A914BVU0-F1
#
_entry.id   AF-A0A914BVU0-F1
#
_cell.length_a   1.000
_cell.length_b   1.000
_cell.length_c   1.000
_cell.angle_alpha   90.00
_cell.angle_beta   90.00
_cell.angle_gamma   90.00
#
_symmetry.space_group_name_H-M   'P 1'
#
loop_
_entity.id
_entity.type
_entity.pdbx_description
1 polymer ?
#
loop_
_entity_poly.entity_id
_entity_poly.type
_entity_poly.pdbx_seq_one_letter_code
_entity_poly.pdbx_strand_id
1 'polypeptide(L)'
;MCITFIYLASPEEQDFPYKLIILNNRDEEFDRPTSKLTWENKIIAGRDEKAAERGTWFGVSSSGRIGILLSITEPKSDTKPYAPSRGRIIKDYLEGHEKPIEYCSKLAQEASKFNGFQFVCLNRTERNSYELYTLTNLLVDKVEPILRGYGVHGVGNSPMNKPFQKVIYGEKLFDQIIQDFKEHQDQDRLVQALLRLATDQTKCLPDQQLETQLKQKEESYQYLSSIFVRFPESIHYGTRK
;
A
#
# COMPACT_ATOMS: atom_id res chain seq x y z
N MET A 1 5.91 6.39 6.59
CA MET A 1 6.04 5.80 5.25
C MET A 1 5.26 4.49 5.18
N CYS A 2 4.03 4.54 4.66
CA CYS A 2 3.15 3.38 4.51
C CYS A 2 3.81 2.15 3.83
N ILE A 3 3.29 0.98 4.14
CA ILE A 3 3.72 -0.29 3.54
C ILE A 3 2.53 -1.24 3.42
N THR A 4 2.52 -2.06 2.37
CA THR A 4 1.49 -3.05 2.10
C THR A 4 2.13 -4.37 1.68
N PHE A 5 1.68 -5.48 2.24
CA PHE A 5 1.97 -6.82 1.78
C PHE A 5 0.70 -7.48 1.28
N ILE A 6 0.79 -8.15 0.14
CA ILE A 6 -0.34 -8.76 -0.55
C ILE A 6 0.03 -10.18 -0.89
N TYR A 7 -0.80 -11.14 -0.52
CA TYR A 7 -0.76 -12.49 -1.10
C TYR A 7 -1.96 -12.66 -2.02
N LEU A 8 -1.68 -13.04 -3.26
CA LEU A 8 -2.66 -13.31 -4.29
C LEU A 8 -2.63 -14.79 -4.66
N ALA A 9 -3.69 -15.54 -4.34
CA ALA A 9 -3.72 -16.98 -4.61
C ALA A 9 -3.77 -17.27 -6.12
N SER A 10 -3.00 -18.26 -6.56
CA SER A 10 -3.15 -18.84 -7.90
C SER A 10 -4.49 -19.59 -8.01
N PRO A 11 -5.14 -19.59 -9.19
CA PRO A 11 -6.29 -20.46 -9.47
C PRO A 11 -6.01 -21.96 -9.26
N GLU A 12 -4.74 -22.37 -9.30
CA GLU A 12 -4.30 -23.75 -9.05
C GLU A 12 -4.30 -24.10 -7.56
N GLU A 13 -4.27 -23.12 -6.66
CA GLU A 13 -4.30 -23.30 -5.21
C GLU A 13 -5.74 -23.50 -4.72
N GLN A 14 -6.30 -24.66 -5.05
CA GLN A 14 -7.70 -25.00 -4.76
C GLN A 14 -7.95 -25.18 -3.26
N ASP A 15 -7.02 -25.79 -2.55
CA ASP A 15 -7.14 -26.13 -1.11
C ASP A 15 -6.80 -24.96 -0.17
N PHE A 16 -6.32 -23.83 -0.71
CA PHE A 16 -6.01 -22.66 0.10
C PHE A 16 -7.28 -21.82 0.37
N PRO A 17 -7.63 -21.57 1.65
CA PRO A 17 -8.92 -20.99 2.01
C PRO A 17 -9.05 -19.50 1.66
N TYR A 18 -7.93 -18.77 1.51
CA TYR A 18 -7.94 -17.34 1.23
C TYR A 18 -7.52 -17.02 -0.19
N LYS A 19 -8.39 -16.36 -0.98
CA LYS A 19 -8.03 -15.91 -2.33
C LYS A 19 -7.16 -14.64 -2.35
N LEU A 20 -7.14 -13.94 -1.23
CA LEU A 20 -6.41 -12.69 -1.04
C LEU A 20 -6.14 -12.47 0.45
N ILE A 21 -4.90 -12.14 0.81
CA ILE A 21 -4.54 -11.64 2.15
C ILE A 21 -3.82 -10.32 1.95
N ILE A 22 -4.23 -9.27 2.68
CA ILE A 22 -3.60 -7.95 2.63
C ILE A 22 -3.25 -7.53 4.06
N LEU A 23 -2.00 -7.12 4.26
CA LEU A 23 -1.54 -6.42 5.45
C LEU A 23 -1.11 -5.02 5.05
N ASN A 24 -1.69 -3.98 5.66
CA ASN A 24 -1.40 -2.58 5.34
C ASN A 24 -1.13 -1.79 6.60
N ASN A 25 0.05 -1.15 6.68
CA ASN A 25 0.34 -0.13 7.67
C ASN A 25 0.28 1.23 7.00
N ARG A 26 -0.59 2.10 7.53
CA ARG A 26 -0.55 3.53 7.23
C ARG A 26 0.27 4.25 8.28
N ASP A 27 1.26 4.98 7.80
CA ASP A 27 2.04 5.89 8.62
C ASP A 27 1.69 7.33 8.28
N GLU A 28 1.38 8.12 9.30
CA GLU A 28 0.95 9.49 9.12
C GLU A 28 1.19 10.31 10.40
N GLU A 29 1.09 11.64 10.27
CA GLU A 29 0.84 12.55 11.40
C GLU A 29 -0.29 12.01 12.29
N PHE A 30 0.00 11.80 13.58
CA PHE A 30 -0.99 11.27 14.53
C PHE A 30 -2.19 12.20 14.68
N ASP A 31 -1.98 13.50 14.58
CA ASP A 31 -3.01 14.52 14.69
C ASP A 31 -3.79 14.72 13.39
N ARG A 32 -3.46 13.98 12.31
CA ARG A 32 -4.25 14.05 11.06
C ARG A 32 -5.62 13.41 11.29
N PRO A 33 -6.72 14.17 11.14
CA PRO A 33 -8.05 13.68 11.41
C PRO A 33 -8.46 12.62 10.38
N THR A 34 -8.97 11.49 10.87
CA THR A 34 -9.46 10.38 10.05
C THR A 34 -10.73 9.81 10.65
N SER A 35 -11.67 9.38 9.82
CA SER A 35 -12.83 8.61 10.30
C SER A 35 -12.46 7.16 10.57
N LYS A 36 -13.25 6.52 11.44
CA LYS A 36 -13.19 5.06 11.66
C LYS A 36 -13.62 4.33 10.40
N LEU A 37 -13.14 3.09 10.26
CA LEU A 37 -13.55 2.18 9.19
C LEU A 37 -15.08 2.04 9.16
N THR A 38 -15.71 2.57 8.11
CA THR A 38 -17.18 2.64 8.00
C THR A 38 -17.63 2.34 6.58
N TRP A 39 -18.80 1.72 6.43
CA TRP A 39 -19.47 1.54 5.14
C TRP A 39 -20.19 2.83 4.72
N GLU A 40 -19.81 3.40 3.58
CA GLU A 40 -20.46 4.55 2.96
C GLU A 40 -20.52 4.32 1.46
N ASN A 41 -21.68 4.52 0.82
CA ASN A 41 -21.85 4.35 -0.63
C ASN A 41 -21.30 3.01 -1.17
N LYS A 42 -21.55 1.91 -0.45
CA LYS A 42 -21.05 0.56 -0.78
C LYS A 42 -19.53 0.40 -0.72
N ILE A 43 -18.83 1.31 -0.05
CA ILE A 43 -17.37 1.25 0.15
C ILE A 43 -17.09 1.22 1.64
N ILE A 44 -16.28 0.26 2.10
CA ILE A 44 -15.71 0.27 3.44
C ILE A 44 -14.30 0.85 3.38
N ALA A 45 -14.08 1.95 4.12
CA ALA A 45 -12.80 2.64 4.17
C ALA A 45 -12.70 3.53 5.41
N GLY A 46 -11.47 3.83 5.84
CA GLY A 46 -11.21 5.04 6.64
C GLY A 46 -11.12 6.25 5.70
N ARG A 47 -11.66 7.40 6.10
CA ARG A 47 -11.58 8.64 5.31
C ARG A 47 -10.55 9.60 5.89
N ASP A 48 -9.85 10.31 5.03
CA ASP A 48 -9.00 11.43 5.40
C ASP A 48 -9.82 12.71 5.49
N GLU A 49 -10.11 13.15 6.71
CA GLU A 49 -10.99 14.30 6.99
C GLU A 49 -10.26 15.64 6.84
N LYS A 50 -8.93 15.64 6.66
CA LYS A 50 -8.14 16.86 6.43
C LYS A 50 -8.33 17.40 5.01
N ALA A 51 -8.56 16.52 4.03
CA ALA A 51 -8.74 16.89 2.64
C ALA A 51 -10.22 17.18 2.36
N ALA A 52 -10.51 18.28 1.67
CA ALA A 52 -11.89 18.66 1.31
C ALA A 52 -12.62 17.54 0.51
N GLU A 53 -11.87 16.75 -0.24
CA GLU A 53 -12.40 15.64 -1.04
C GLU A 53 -12.77 14.40 -0.23
N ARG A 54 -12.40 14.33 1.06
CA ARG A 54 -12.58 13.16 1.94
C ARG A 54 -12.12 11.85 1.29
N GLY A 55 -10.91 11.88 0.73
CA GLY A 55 -10.29 10.75 0.07
C GLY A 55 -10.00 9.58 1.03
N THR A 56 -9.50 8.47 0.49
CA THR A 56 -9.03 7.34 1.31
C THR A 56 -7.64 6.88 0.83
N TRP A 57 -6.97 6.05 1.63
CA TRP A 57 -5.69 5.41 1.33
C TRP A 57 -5.82 3.90 1.13
N PHE A 58 -6.89 3.30 1.65
CA PHE A 58 -7.24 1.90 1.50
C PHE A 58 -8.75 1.76 1.65
N GLY A 59 -9.41 1.22 0.63
CA GLY A 59 -10.83 0.91 0.69
C GLY A 59 -11.19 -0.32 -0.14
N VAL A 60 -12.33 -0.90 0.21
CA VAL A 60 -12.92 -2.06 -0.46
C VAL A 60 -14.36 -1.74 -0.85
N SER A 61 -14.73 -1.95 -2.10
CA SER A 61 -16.12 -1.84 -2.54
C SER A 61 -16.88 -3.14 -2.25
N SER A 62 -18.21 -3.06 -2.15
CA SER A 62 -19.07 -4.24 -2.02
C SER A 62 -19.03 -5.16 -3.25
N SER A 63 -18.51 -4.68 -4.39
CA SER A 63 -18.27 -5.47 -5.60
C SER A 63 -16.93 -6.22 -5.57
N GLY A 64 -16.12 -6.06 -4.53
CA GLY A 64 -14.80 -6.70 -4.42
C GLY A 64 -13.70 -5.95 -5.18
N ARG A 65 -13.88 -4.65 -5.46
CA ARG A 65 -12.80 -3.77 -5.92
C ARG A 65 -12.04 -3.29 -4.70
N ILE A 66 -10.71 -3.23 -4.79
CA ILE A 66 -9.84 -2.81 -3.71
C ILE A 66 -8.85 -1.80 -4.26
N GLY A 67 -8.76 -0.64 -3.61
CA GLY A 67 -7.80 0.39 -3.96
C GLY A 67 -6.93 0.71 -2.76
N ILE A 68 -5.61 0.69 -2.96
CA ILE A 68 -4.61 1.09 -1.97
C ILE A 68 -3.69 2.10 -2.62
N LEU A 69 -3.32 3.15 -1.88
CA LEU A 69 -2.45 4.19 -2.37
C LEU A 69 -1.36 4.51 -1.37
N LEU A 70 -0.13 4.47 -1.87
CA LEU A 70 1.06 4.88 -1.17
C LEU A 70 1.61 6.12 -1.86
N SER A 71 2.03 7.12 -1.08
CA SER A 71 2.69 8.30 -1.65
C SER A 71 4.13 7.95 -1.95
N ILE A 72 4.63 8.19 -3.18
CA ILE A 72 6.07 8.02 -3.43
C ILE A 72 6.81 9.08 -2.61
N THR A 73 7.86 8.66 -1.91
CA THR A 73 8.72 9.55 -1.13
C THR A 73 9.47 10.47 -2.07
N GLU A 74 9.30 11.76 -1.88
CA GLU A 74 10.02 12.81 -2.60
C GLU A 74 10.28 13.97 -1.63
N PRO A 75 11.35 14.76 -1.83
CA PRO A 75 11.59 15.95 -1.02
C PRO A 75 10.42 16.91 -1.12
N LYS A 76 10.07 17.58 -0.02
CA LYS A 76 8.95 18.55 -0.01
C LYS A 76 9.12 19.66 -1.06
N SER A 77 10.36 20.06 -1.34
CA SER A 77 10.70 21.04 -2.38
C SER A 77 10.29 20.62 -3.79
N ASP A 78 10.18 19.31 -4.03
CA ASP A 78 9.94 18.74 -5.36
C ASP A 78 8.44 18.48 -5.58
N THR A 79 7.63 18.55 -4.50
CA THR A 79 6.16 18.38 -4.56
C THR A 79 5.46 19.59 -5.16
N LYS A 80 4.37 19.33 -5.90
CA LYS A 80 3.48 20.35 -6.47
C LYS A 80 2.50 20.83 -5.39
N PRO A 81 2.49 22.13 -5.03
CA PRO A 81 1.64 22.65 -3.96
C PRO A 81 0.13 22.53 -4.22
N TYR A 82 -0.28 22.64 -5.49
CA TYR A 82 -1.68 22.67 -5.91
C TYR A 82 -2.11 21.40 -6.68
N ALA A 83 -1.34 20.31 -6.56
CA ALA A 83 -1.75 19.05 -7.16
C ALA A 83 -3.04 18.52 -6.52
N PRO A 84 -3.95 17.88 -7.30
CA PRO A 84 -5.13 17.24 -6.76
C PRO A 84 -4.79 16.18 -5.70
N SER A 85 -5.73 15.90 -4.79
CA SER A 85 -5.53 14.85 -3.80
C SER A 85 -5.46 13.47 -4.47
N ARG A 86 -4.43 12.71 -4.11
CA ARG A 86 -4.29 11.31 -4.55
C ARG A 86 -5.40 10.42 -3.99
N GLY A 87 -6.03 10.81 -2.87
CA GLY A 87 -7.13 10.04 -2.28
C GLY A 87 -8.36 9.90 -3.18
N ARG A 88 -8.53 10.80 -4.16
CA ARG A 88 -9.56 10.69 -5.20
C ARG A 88 -9.34 9.50 -6.13
N ILE A 89 -8.09 9.11 -6.39
CA ILE A 89 -7.78 7.96 -7.26
C ILE A 89 -8.47 6.70 -6.74
N ILE A 90 -8.35 6.43 -5.43
CA ILE A 90 -9.00 5.26 -4.84
C ILE A 90 -10.52 5.41 -4.88
N LYS A 91 -11.04 6.59 -4.52
CA LYS A 91 -12.48 6.84 -4.51
C LYS A 91 -13.10 6.59 -5.91
N ASP A 92 -12.55 7.23 -6.95
CA ASP A 92 -13.03 7.10 -8.32
C ASP A 92 -12.94 5.65 -8.81
N TYR A 93 -11.86 4.93 -8.45
CA TYR A 93 -11.74 3.51 -8.79
C TYR A 93 -12.80 2.64 -8.11
N LEU A 94 -13.04 2.84 -6.81
CA LEU A 94 -13.98 2.03 -6.01
C LEU A 94 -15.44 2.29 -6.35
N GLU A 95 -15.78 3.53 -6.71
CA GLU A 95 -17.13 3.93 -7.17
C GLU A 95 -17.38 3.53 -8.63
N GLY A 96 -16.32 3.37 -9.43
CA GLY A 96 -16.38 3.01 -10.83
C GLY A 96 -16.68 1.53 -11.13
N HIS A 97 -16.83 1.24 -12.42
CA HIS A 97 -17.12 -0.11 -12.94
C HIS A 97 -16.11 -0.61 -13.97
N GLU A 98 -15.15 0.25 -14.35
CA GLU A 98 -14.14 -0.04 -15.37
C GLU A 98 -13.20 -1.15 -14.90
N LYS A 99 -12.66 -1.94 -15.85
CA LYS A 99 -11.64 -2.94 -15.50
C LYS A 99 -10.39 -2.24 -14.96
N PRO A 100 -9.61 -2.88 -14.06
CA PRO A 100 -8.36 -2.32 -13.52
C PRO A 100 -7.44 -1.73 -14.57
N ILE A 101 -7.22 -2.46 -15.67
CA ILE A 101 -6.35 -2.03 -16.78
C ILE A 101 -6.87 -0.75 -17.46
N GLU A 102 -8.18 -0.62 -17.65
CA GLU A 102 -8.81 0.53 -18.29
C GLU A 102 -8.69 1.77 -17.40
N TYR A 103 -9.05 1.62 -16.12
CA TYR A 103 -8.94 2.71 -15.13
C TYR A 103 -7.48 3.17 -14.99
N CYS A 104 -6.53 2.25 -14.81
CA CYS A 104 -5.11 2.59 -14.68
C CYS A 104 -4.54 3.20 -15.97
N SER A 105 -5.01 2.79 -17.15
CA SER A 105 -4.59 3.39 -18.43
C SER A 105 -5.07 4.84 -18.57
N LYS A 106 -6.31 5.13 -18.14
CA LYS A 106 -6.83 6.51 -18.09
C LYS A 106 -6.07 7.34 -17.07
N LEU A 107 -5.85 6.78 -15.87
CA LEU A 107 -5.08 7.45 -14.82
C LEU A 107 -3.65 7.75 -15.27
N ALA A 108 -3.00 6.86 -16.02
CA ALA A 108 -1.66 7.06 -16.55
C ALA A 108 -1.56 8.32 -17.45
N GLN A 109 -2.58 8.61 -18.25
CA GLN A 109 -2.63 9.80 -19.12
C GLN A 109 -2.68 11.12 -18.32
N GLU A 110 -3.24 11.07 -17.11
CA GLU A 110 -3.38 12.23 -16.23
C GLU A 110 -2.42 12.23 -15.03
N ALA A 111 -1.56 11.21 -14.93
CA ALA A 111 -0.76 10.94 -13.75
C ALA A 111 0.22 12.08 -13.41
N SER A 112 0.64 12.85 -14.42
CA SER A 112 1.49 14.03 -14.28
C SER A 112 0.83 15.18 -13.51
N LYS A 113 -0.51 15.20 -13.37
CA LYS A 113 -1.23 16.19 -12.57
C LYS A 113 -1.02 15.97 -11.06
N PHE A 114 -0.73 14.75 -10.63
CA PHE A 114 -0.58 14.37 -9.22
C PHE A 114 0.87 14.49 -8.73
N ASN A 115 1.04 14.56 -7.41
CA ASN A 115 2.30 14.25 -6.74
C ASN A 115 2.59 12.74 -6.81
N GLY A 116 3.80 12.32 -6.44
CA GLY A 116 4.25 10.94 -6.54
C GLY A 116 3.31 9.95 -5.85
N PHE A 117 2.88 8.92 -6.55
CA PHE A 117 1.99 7.89 -6.03
C PHE A 117 2.35 6.52 -6.57
N GLN A 118 2.03 5.52 -5.76
CA GLN A 118 1.92 4.14 -6.14
C GLN A 118 0.51 3.68 -5.82
N PHE A 119 -0.23 3.37 -6.88
CA PHE A 119 -1.60 2.88 -6.80
C PHE A 119 -1.59 1.36 -6.99
N VAL A 120 -2.27 0.66 -6.09
CA VAL A 120 -2.50 -0.77 -6.11
C VAL A 120 -4.00 -0.98 -6.27
N CYS A 121 -4.36 -1.77 -7.28
CA CYS A 121 -5.72 -1.91 -7.76
C CYS A 121 -6.01 -3.40 -7.88
N LEU A 122 -6.88 -3.93 -7.00
CA LEU A 122 -7.36 -5.30 -7.10
C LEU A 122 -8.82 -5.35 -7.48
N ASN A 123 -9.17 -6.32 -8.32
CA ASN A 123 -10.55 -6.57 -8.72
C ASN A 123 -10.88 -8.05 -8.62
N ARG A 124 -11.99 -8.36 -7.95
CA ARG A 124 -12.54 -9.71 -7.92
C ARG A 124 -13.04 -10.11 -9.31
N THR A 125 -12.58 -11.25 -9.79
CA THR A 125 -12.99 -11.82 -11.08
C THR A 125 -14.27 -12.66 -10.91
N GLU A 126 -14.92 -12.98 -12.03
CA GLU A 126 -16.08 -13.89 -12.06
C GLU A 126 -15.74 -15.30 -11.55
N ARG A 127 -14.46 -15.70 -11.60
CA ARG A 127 -13.97 -17.00 -11.12
C ARG A 127 -13.64 -17.02 -9.63
N ASN A 128 -14.11 -16.02 -8.87
CA ASN A 128 -13.81 -15.87 -7.46
C ASN A 128 -12.30 -15.78 -7.15
N SER A 129 -11.51 -15.25 -8.08
CA SER A 129 -10.10 -14.89 -7.88
C SER A 129 -9.94 -13.37 -7.88
N TYR A 130 -8.71 -12.88 -7.75
CA TYR A 130 -8.40 -11.46 -7.89
C TYR A 130 -7.34 -11.25 -8.98
N GLU A 131 -7.45 -10.13 -9.69
CA GLU A 131 -6.38 -9.58 -10.52
C GLU A 131 -5.75 -8.40 -9.80
N LEU A 132 -4.43 -8.27 -9.86
CA LEU A 132 -3.68 -7.19 -9.23
C LEU A 132 -2.96 -6.35 -10.30
N TYR A 133 -3.30 -5.07 -10.35
CA TYR A 133 -2.59 -4.08 -11.14
C TYR A 133 -1.91 -3.06 -10.24
N THR A 134 -0.78 -2.54 -10.70
CA THR A 134 -0.10 -1.41 -10.07
C THR A 134 0.17 -0.30 -11.08
N LEU A 135 0.14 0.95 -10.63
CA LEU A 135 0.53 2.12 -11.41
C LEU A 135 1.38 3.04 -10.53
N THR A 136 2.57 3.40 -11.01
CA THR A 136 3.47 4.34 -10.33
C THR A 136 3.73 5.50 -11.28
N ASN A 137 3.65 6.75 -10.80
CA ASN A 137 3.79 7.93 -11.66
C ASN A 137 5.13 8.67 -11.52
N LEU A 138 5.99 8.27 -10.58
CA LEU A 138 7.23 8.97 -10.26
C LEU A 138 8.38 7.99 -10.04
N LEU A 139 9.60 8.41 -10.41
CA LEU A 139 10.84 7.62 -10.31
C LEU A 139 10.85 6.33 -11.15
N VAL A 140 10.03 6.30 -12.20
CA VAL A 140 9.91 5.19 -13.18
C VAL A 140 10.17 5.70 -14.58
N ASP A 141 10.68 4.83 -15.45
CA ASP A 141 10.99 5.18 -16.85
C ASP A 141 9.72 5.40 -17.69
N LYS A 142 8.64 4.69 -17.34
CA LYS A 142 7.34 4.78 -18.01
C LYS A 142 6.21 4.68 -16.99
N VAL A 143 5.21 5.54 -17.16
CA VAL A 143 3.97 5.51 -16.37
C VAL A 143 2.96 4.64 -17.09
N GLU A 144 2.89 3.37 -16.71
CA GLU A 144 1.97 2.42 -17.31
C GLU A 144 1.43 1.40 -16.29
N PRO A 145 0.22 0.87 -16.51
CA PRO A 145 -0.31 -0.21 -15.68
C PRO A 145 0.53 -1.47 -15.82
N ILE A 146 0.90 -2.06 -14.68
CA ILE A 146 1.63 -3.32 -14.62
C ILE A 146 0.73 -4.36 -13.96
N LEU A 147 0.41 -5.43 -14.70
CA LEU A 147 -0.22 -6.63 -14.16
C LEU A 147 0.81 -7.38 -13.29
N ARG A 148 0.40 -7.75 -12.08
CA ARG A 148 1.23 -8.54 -11.16
C ARG A 148 0.75 -9.99 -11.15
N GLY A 149 1.71 -10.91 -11.07
CA GLY A 149 1.43 -12.35 -10.99
C GLY A 149 0.85 -12.76 -9.63
N TYR A 150 0.54 -14.04 -9.50
CA TYR A 150 0.17 -14.65 -8.22
C TYR A 150 1.35 -14.69 -7.24
N GLY A 151 1.06 -14.94 -5.97
CA GLY A 151 2.05 -14.99 -4.89
C GLY A 151 2.10 -13.71 -4.06
N VAL A 152 3.25 -13.48 -3.45
CA VAL A 152 3.47 -12.38 -2.51
C VAL A 152 4.00 -11.13 -3.21
N HIS A 153 3.50 -9.97 -2.80
CA HIS A 153 3.94 -8.65 -3.28
C HIS A 153 4.07 -7.67 -2.11
N GLY A 154 5.22 -7.01 -1.99
CA GLY A 154 5.48 -5.89 -1.11
C GLY A 154 5.41 -4.56 -1.86
N VAL A 155 4.73 -3.59 -1.26
CA VAL A 155 4.54 -2.25 -1.83
C VAL A 155 4.84 -1.20 -0.76
N GLY A 156 5.67 -0.21 -1.10
CA GLY A 156 6.09 0.86 -0.20
C GLY A 156 5.92 2.25 -0.81
N ASN A 157 6.63 3.22 -0.24
CA ASN A 157 6.70 4.59 -0.77
C ASN A 157 7.82 4.80 -1.80
N SER A 158 8.24 3.73 -2.46
CA SER A 158 9.22 3.76 -3.55
C SER A 158 8.71 2.88 -4.69
N PRO A 159 9.13 3.12 -5.95
CA PRO A 159 8.75 2.25 -7.06
C PRO A 159 9.05 0.78 -6.73
N MET A 160 8.17 -0.13 -7.13
CA MET A 160 8.33 -1.57 -6.83
C MET A 160 9.61 -2.19 -7.42
N ASN A 161 10.19 -1.62 -8.47
CA ASN A 161 11.49 -2.07 -9.01
C ASN A 161 12.70 -1.46 -8.27
N LYS A 162 12.45 -0.54 -7.34
CA LYS A 162 13.43 0.09 -6.45
C LYS A 162 12.84 0.12 -5.03
N PRO A 163 12.57 -1.04 -4.42
CA PRO A 163 11.92 -1.10 -3.11
C PRO A 163 12.86 -0.59 -2.01
N PHE A 164 12.31 0.01 -0.96
CA PHE A 164 13.03 0.20 0.30
C PHE A 164 13.39 -1.15 0.93
N GLN A 165 14.47 -1.19 1.70
CA GLN A 165 14.96 -2.42 2.35
C GLN A 165 13.93 -3.03 3.29
N LYS A 166 13.13 -2.18 3.97
CA LYS A 166 12.02 -2.66 4.81
C LYS A 166 10.92 -3.39 4.05
N VAL A 167 10.73 -3.06 2.77
CA VAL A 167 9.76 -3.73 1.90
C VAL A 167 10.27 -5.10 1.54
N ILE A 168 11.54 -5.22 1.13
CA ILE A 168 12.20 -6.50 0.85
C ILE A 168 12.16 -7.40 2.09
N TYR A 169 12.55 -6.86 3.24
CA TYR A 169 12.57 -7.57 4.52
C TYR A 169 11.18 -8.09 4.90
N GLY A 170 10.18 -7.21 4.89
CA GLY A 170 8.82 -7.57 5.28
C GLY A 170 8.13 -8.50 4.28
N GLU A 171 8.43 -8.38 2.98
CA GLU A 171 7.91 -9.28 1.94
C GLU A 171 8.40 -10.72 2.19
N LYS A 172 9.67 -10.87 2.54
CA LYS A 172 10.25 -12.18 2.92
C LYS A 172 9.56 -12.77 4.16
N LEU A 173 9.36 -11.96 5.21
CA LEU A 173 8.66 -12.43 6.41
C LEU A 173 7.20 -12.78 6.13
N PHE A 174 6.52 -11.97 5.32
CA PHE A 174 5.15 -12.22 4.92
C PHE A 174 5.03 -13.52 4.12
N ASP A 175 5.94 -13.79 3.17
CA ASP A 175 5.99 -15.05 2.44
C ASP A 175 6.18 -16.25 3.39
N GLN A 176 7.10 -16.16 4.35
CA GLN A 176 7.27 -17.20 5.36
C GLN A 176 5.99 -17.47 6.16
N ILE A 177 5.24 -16.42 6.53
CA ILE A 177 3.96 -16.55 7.22
C ILE A 177 2.91 -17.25 6.33
N ILE A 178 2.89 -16.94 5.04
CA ILE A 178 1.99 -17.59 4.08
C ILE A 178 2.35 -19.06 3.89
N GLN A 179 3.64 -19.41 3.75
CA GLN A 179 4.06 -20.81 3.62
C GLN A 179 3.73 -21.61 4.90
N ASP A 180 4.00 -21.04 6.08
CA ASP A 180 3.65 -21.63 7.36
C ASP A 180 2.14 -21.92 7.47
N PHE A 181 1.31 -20.97 7.02
CA PHE A 181 -0.13 -21.17 7.01
C PHE A 181 -0.59 -22.19 5.96
N LYS A 182 0.07 -22.31 4.80
CA LYS A 182 -0.22 -23.38 3.83
C LYS A 182 0.00 -24.77 4.41
N GLU A 183 1.02 -24.93 5.25
CA GLU A 183 1.36 -26.22 5.89
C GLU A 183 0.43 -26.57 7.05
N HIS A 184 0.08 -25.59 7.90
CA HIS A 184 -0.62 -25.86 9.15
C HIS A 184 -2.11 -25.51 9.13
N GLN A 185 -2.54 -24.64 8.22
CA GLN A 185 -3.91 -24.12 8.09
C GLN A 185 -4.53 -23.56 9.40
N ASP A 186 -3.68 -23.05 10.31
CA ASP A 186 -4.10 -22.45 11.57
C ASP A 186 -4.35 -20.94 11.40
N GLN A 187 -5.62 -20.55 11.44
CA GLN A 187 -6.05 -19.16 11.24
C GLN A 187 -5.60 -18.24 12.38
N ASP A 188 -5.61 -18.71 13.63
CA ASP A 188 -5.20 -17.88 14.77
C ASP A 188 -3.70 -17.64 14.73
N ARG A 189 -2.92 -18.67 14.40
CA ARG A 189 -1.48 -18.54 14.17
C ARG A 189 -1.16 -17.57 13.04
N LEU A 190 -1.91 -17.63 11.93
CA LEU A 190 -1.79 -16.68 10.81
C LEU A 190 -2.02 -15.24 11.28
N VAL A 191 -3.15 -14.98 11.94
CA VAL A 191 -3.50 -13.62 12.41
C VAL A 191 -2.44 -13.10 13.38
N GLN A 192 -2.00 -13.92 14.34
CA GLN A 192 -0.97 -13.51 15.29
C GLN A 192 0.38 -13.23 14.60
N ALA A 193 0.75 -14.03 13.59
CA ALA A 193 1.97 -13.80 12.82
C ALA A 193 1.90 -12.50 12.00
N LEU A 194 0.75 -12.23 11.36
CA LEU A 194 0.51 -10.98 10.63
C LEU A 194 0.57 -9.76 11.55
N LEU A 195 -0.01 -9.84 12.76
CA LEU A 195 0.06 -8.75 13.74
C LEU A 195 1.49 -8.51 14.26
N ARG A 196 2.28 -9.59 14.44
CA ARG A 196 3.71 -9.46 14.77
C ARG A 196 4.47 -8.75 13.65
N LEU A 197 4.25 -9.14 12.40
CA LEU A 197 4.84 -8.46 11.24
C LEU A 197 4.43 -6.98 11.18
N ALA A 198 3.14 -6.69 11.39
CA ALA A 198 2.60 -5.33 11.38
C ALA A 198 3.24 -4.42 12.44
N THR A 199 3.77 -5.00 13.52
CA THR A 199 4.36 -4.28 14.65
C THR A 199 5.88 -4.40 14.73
N ASP A 200 6.52 -4.95 13.68
CA ASP A 200 7.96 -5.15 13.61
C ASP A 200 8.72 -3.83 13.50
N GLN A 201 9.63 -3.58 14.45
CA GLN A 201 10.43 -2.36 14.56
C GLN A 201 11.89 -2.54 14.10
N THR A 202 12.20 -3.64 13.42
CA THR A 202 13.53 -3.89 12.87
C THR A 202 13.89 -2.80 11.88
N LYS A 203 15.01 -2.11 12.12
CA LYS A 203 15.54 -1.07 11.21
C LYS A 203 16.30 -1.75 10.08
N CYS A 204 15.82 -1.58 8.86
CA CYS A 204 16.46 -2.11 7.67
C CYS A 204 17.43 -1.06 7.10
N LEU A 205 18.62 -0.95 7.69
CA LEU A 205 19.68 -0.03 7.30
C LEU A 205 20.97 -0.79 6.90
N PRO A 206 21.81 -0.24 6.01
CA PRO A 206 21.59 0.98 5.24
C PRO A 206 20.51 0.81 4.17
N ASP A 207 19.82 1.89 3.80
CA ASP A 207 18.81 1.90 2.74
C ASP A 207 19.13 3.03 1.73
N GLN A 208 19.87 2.67 0.69
CA GLN A 208 20.32 3.61 -0.34
C GLN A 208 19.15 4.25 -1.11
N GLN A 209 18.05 3.52 -1.30
CA GLN A 209 16.90 4.04 -2.02
C GLN A 209 16.15 5.08 -1.18
N LEU A 210 16.00 4.81 0.13
CA LEU A 210 15.45 5.76 1.09
C LEU A 210 16.30 7.02 1.20
N GLU A 211 17.63 6.86 1.31
CA GLU A 211 18.59 7.97 1.32
C GLU A 211 18.46 8.83 0.06
N THR A 212 18.44 8.19 -1.12
CA THR A 212 18.32 8.86 -2.42
C THR A 212 17.01 9.65 -2.54
N GLN A 213 15.88 9.06 -2.13
CA GLN A 213 14.57 9.72 -2.22
C GLN A 213 14.41 10.87 -1.21
N LEU A 214 14.97 10.73 -0.01
CA LEU A 214 14.86 11.77 1.02
C LEU A 214 15.89 12.89 0.86
N LYS A 215 17.05 12.62 0.25
CA LYS A 215 18.21 13.54 0.20
C LYS A 215 18.62 13.98 1.62
N GLN A 216 18.55 13.07 2.58
CA GLN A 216 18.84 13.30 4.00
C GLN A 216 19.85 12.26 4.50
N LYS A 217 20.51 12.55 5.63
CA LYS A 217 21.41 11.61 6.29
C LYS A 217 20.63 10.55 7.08
N GLU A 218 21.26 9.39 7.29
CA GLU A 218 20.68 8.24 7.99
C GLU A 218 20.06 8.56 9.35
N GLU A 219 20.70 9.44 10.14
CA GLU A 219 20.20 9.76 11.48
C GLU A 219 18.79 10.38 11.44
N SER A 220 18.44 11.05 10.34
CA SER A 220 17.15 11.72 10.13
C SER A 220 16.04 10.76 9.70
N TYR A 221 16.38 9.67 9.00
CA TYR A 221 15.39 8.75 8.42
C TYR A 221 15.38 7.34 9.04
N GLN A 222 16.28 7.03 9.97
CA GLN A 222 16.40 5.71 10.60
C GLN A 222 15.11 5.16 11.24
N TYR A 223 14.15 6.02 11.59
CA TYR A 223 12.85 5.59 12.14
C TYR A 223 11.85 5.18 11.06
N LEU A 224 12.10 5.59 9.81
CA LEU A 224 11.27 5.30 8.64
C LEU A 224 11.66 3.97 7.97
N SER A 225 12.79 3.38 8.35
CA SER A 225 13.34 2.13 7.81
C SER A 225 12.80 0.86 8.48
N SER A 226 11.73 0.95 9.26
CA SER A 226 11.01 -0.19 9.84
C SER A 226 9.57 -0.31 9.31
N ILE A 227 8.98 -1.50 9.45
CA ILE A 227 7.59 -1.79 9.06
C ILE A 227 6.61 -1.05 9.97
N PHE A 228 6.85 -1.10 11.28
CA PHE A 228 6.19 -0.27 12.28
C PHE A 228 7.06 0.96 12.55
N VAL A 229 6.66 2.10 11.99
CA VAL A 229 7.38 3.37 12.15
C VAL A 229 7.05 3.96 13.50
N ARG A 230 8.09 4.15 14.32
CA ARG A 230 7.99 4.76 15.64
C ARG A 230 9.08 5.79 15.83
N PHE A 231 8.70 7.05 15.88
CA PHE A 231 9.58 8.13 16.28
C PHE A 231 9.59 8.31 17.82
N PRO A 232 10.56 9.08 18.36
CA PRO A 232 10.48 9.59 19.73
C PRO A 232 9.19 10.38 19.97
N GLU A 233 8.71 10.44 21.22
CA GLU A 233 7.42 11.05 21.58
C GLU A 233 7.28 12.53 21.19
N SER A 234 8.39 13.25 21.02
CA SER A 234 8.39 14.64 20.55
C SER A 234 7.98 14.79 19.08
N ILE A 235 7.93 13.71 18.30
CA ILE A 235 7.55 13.70 16.89
C ILE A 235 6.26 12.88 16.75
N HIS A 236 5.16 13.58 16.49
CA HIS A 236 3.82 13.01 16.36
C HIS A 236 3.58 12.37 14.98
N TYR A 237 4.43 11.42 14.59
CA TYR A 237 4.35 10.70 13.32
C TYR A 237 4.69 9.22 13.50
N GLY A 238 3.93 8.35 12.84
CA GLY A 238 4.26 6.93 12.78
C GLY A 238 3.08 6.05 12.44
N THR A 239 3.23 4.76 12.73
CA THR A 239 2.15 3.76 12.61
C THR A 239 1.28 3.80 13.88
N ARG A 240 -0.04 3.89 13.73
CA ARG A 240 -0.98 3.81 14.87
C ARG A 240 -1.14 2.35 15.31
N LYS A 241 -1.16 2.12 16.63
CA LYS A 241 -1.55 0.83 17.23
C LYS A 241 -3.06 0.74 17.41
#